data_AF-A0A9X1VKR9-F1
#
_entry.id   AF-A0A9X1VKR9-F1
#
_cell.length_a   1.000
_cell.length_b   1.000
_cell.length_c   1.000
_cell.angle_alpha   90.00
_cell.angle_beta   90.00
_cell.angle_gamma   90.00
#
_symmetry.space_group_name_H-M   'P 1'
#
loop_
_entity.id
_entity.type
_entity.pdbx_description
1 polymer ?
#
loop_
_entity_poly.entity_id
_entity_poly.type
_entity_poly.pdbx_seq_one_letter_code
_entity_poly.pdbx_strand_id
1 'polypeptide(L)'
;MKTYSIENSEESILRPNSEFERRIILQYYLDNDIAINSIEREILLKTNVSEPESIGIIGCLLKDNNYLNIIRLAIGAKNRSNKKLAEVATSLFNSEQLEKADSYYFFDVDTDELSEIENVVTREYIPLYL
;
A
#
# COMPACT_ATOMS: atom_id res chain seq x y z
N MET A 1 -23.59 -7.59 10.48
CA MET A 1 -22.34 -7.00 9.97
C MET A 1 -22.00 -7.69 8.66
N LYS A 2 -21.60 -6.94 7.63
CA LYS A 2 -21.12 -7.51 6.37
C LYS A 2 -19.64 -7.89 6.58
N THR A 3 -19.28 -9.14 6.32
CA THR A 3 -17.89 -9.61 6.39
C THR A 3 -17.28 -9.45 5.00
N TYR A 4 -16.14 -8.78 4.91
CA TYR A 4 -15.40 -8.63 3.66
C TYR A 4 -14.23 -9.62 3.62
N SER A 5 -13.87 -10.06 2.41
CA SER A 5 -12.73 -10.93 2.18
C SER A 5 -12.03 -10.49 0.89
N ILE A 6 -10.71 -10.28 0.95
CA ILE A 6 -9.90 -9.91 -0.23
C ILE A 6 -9.96 -11.03 -1.25
N GLU A 7 -9.78 -12.28 -0.82
CA GLU A 7 -9.83 -13.48 -1.67
C GLU A 7 -11.19 -13.61 -2.40
N ASN A 8 -12.30 -13.46 -1.67
CA ASN A 8 -13.63 -13.56 -2.27
C ASN A 8 -14.06 -12.30 -3.04
N SER A 9 -13.23 -11.25 -3.05
CA SER A 9 -13.52 -9.97 -3.71
C SER A 9 -12.38 -9.56 -4.65
N GLU A 10 -11.64 -10.51 -5.21
CA GLU A 10 -10.47 -10.26 -6.06
C GLU A 10 -10.75 -9.23 -7.16
N GLU A 11 -11.87 -9.37 -7.88
CA GLU A 11 -12.24 -8.43 -8.94
C GLU A 11 -12.47 -7.01 -8.40
N SER A 12 -13.13 -6.87 -7.25
CA SER A 12 -13.32 -5.56 -6.58
C SER A 12 -12.01 -4.97 -6.05
N ILE A 13 -10.96 -5.78 -5.86
CA ILE A 13 -9.63 -5.29 -5.46
C ILE A 13 -8.80 -4.91 -6.69
N LEU A 14 -8.73 -5.78 -7.69
CA LEU A 14 -7.88 -5.57 -8.87
C LEU A 14 -8.52 -4.61 -9.87
N ARG A 15 -9.85 -4.64 -10.01
CA ARG A 15 -10.63 -3.91 -11.02
C ARG A 15 -11.95 -3.39 -10.43
N PRO A 16 -11.90 -2.55 -9.39
CA PRO A 16 -13.11 -2.01 -8.78
C PRO A 16 -13.91 -1.17 -9.77
N ASN A 17 -15.24 -1.14 -9.56
CA ASN A 17 -16.08 -0.16 -10.25
C ASN A 17 -15.81 1.28 -9.75
N SER A 18 -15.27 1.40 -8.54
CA SER A 18 -14.82 2.67 -7.94
C SER A 18 -13.77 2.43 -6.86
N GLU A 19 -12.85 3.37 -6.66
CA GLU A 19 -11.85 3.32 -5.58
C GLU A 19 -12.46 3.08 -4.19
N PHE A 20 -13.69 3.56 -3.98
CA PHE A 20 -14.43 3.34 -2.74
C PHE A 20 -14.72 1.86 -2.45
N GLU A 21 -15.03 1.07 -3.49
CA GLU A 21 -15.34 -0.36 -3.35
C GLU A 21 -14.14 -1.14 -2.80
N ARG A 22 -12.97 -0.94 -3.42
CA ARG A 22 -11.69 -1.50 -2.98
C ARG A 22 -11.37 -1.08 -1.54
N ARG A 23 -11.45 0.23 -1.27
CA ARG A 23 -11.06 0.79 0.02
C ARG A 23 -11.91 0.27 1.17
N ILE A 24 -13.21 0.03 1.00
CA ILE A 24 -14.04 -0.56 2.06
C ILE A 24 -13.50 -1.93 2.49
N ILE A 25 -13.11 -2.77 1.52
CA ILE A 25 -12.61 -4.13 1.78
C ILE A 25 -11.24 -4.04 2.49
N LEU A 26 -10.34 -3.20 1.99
CA LEU A 26 -9.02 -2.99 2.59
C LEU A 26 -9.13 -2.42 4.01
N GLN A 27 -9.98 -1.40 4.19
CA GLN A 27 -10.20 -0.75 5.48
C GLN A 27 -10.78 -1.72 6.50
N TYR A 28 -11.67 -2.63 6.08
CA TYR A 28 -12.18 -3.67 6.96
C TYR A 28 -11.07 -4.54 7.56
N TYR A 29 -10.04 -4.89 6.78
CA TYR A 29 -8.90 -5.67 7.29
C TYR A 29 -8.07 -4.85 8.27
N LEU A 30 -7.77 -3.60 7.94
CA LEU A 30 -7.01 -2.71 8.81
C LEU A 30 -7.76 -2.48 10.14
N ASP A 31 -9.05 -2.15 10.10
CA ASP A 31 -9.84 -1.81 11.30
C ASP A 31 -10.01 -2.98 12.26
N ASN A 32 -10.07 -4.20 11.72
CA ASN A 32 -10.28 -5.41 12.51
C ASN A 32 -8.99 -6.23 12.74
N ASP A 33 -7.82 -5.65 12.39
CA ASP A 33 -6.51 -6.27 12.57
C ASP A 33 -6.41 -7.68 11.94
N ILE A 34 -7.06 -7.86 10.80
CA ILE A 34 -7.15 -9.14 10.10
C ILE A 34 -5.84 -9.40 9.35
N ALA A 35 -5.22 -10.54 9.64
CA ALA A 35 -4.06 -11.00 8.89
C ALA A 35 -4.48 -11.56 7.52
N ILE A 36 -3.72 -11.23 6.49
CA ILE A 36 -3.93 -11.77 5.15
C ILE A 36 -3.34 -13.17 5.00
N ASN A 37 -3.98 -14.01 4.19
CA ASN A 37 -3.45 -15.30 3.78
C ASN A 37 -2.53 -15.18 2.53
N SER A 38 -2.02 -16.30 2.02
CA SER A 38 -1.13 -16.31 0.85
C SER A 38 -1.82 -15.86 -0.45
N ILE A 39 -3.08 -16.25 -0.67
CA ILE A 39 -3.87 -15.88 -1.85
C ILE A 39 -4.12 -14.37 -1.82
N GLU A 40 -4.53 -13.84 -0.68
CA GLU A 40 -4.77 -12.42 -0.48
C GLU A 40 -3.49 -11.60 -0.68
N ARG A 41 -2.35 -12.10 -0.19
CA ARG A 41 -1.04 -11.49 -0.47
C ARG A 41 -0.77 -11.41 -1.97
N GLU A 42 -0.99 -12.47 -2.73
CA GLU A 42 -0.80 -12.46 -4.18
C GLU A 42 -1.72 -11.47 -4.88
N ILE A 43 -2.97 -11.35 -4.44
CA ILE A 43 -3.91 -10.34 -4.95
C ILE A 43 -3.36 -8.94 -4.67
N LEU A 44 -2.98 -8.64 -3.43
CA LEU A 44 -2.47 -7.32 -3.05
C LEU A 44 -1.19 -6.91 -3.78
N LEU A 45 -0.30 -7.88 -4.07
CA LEU A 45 0.92 -7.63 -4.84
C LEU A 45 0.65 -7.27 -6.31
N LYS A 46 -0.48 -7.69 -6.87
CA LYS A 46 -0.92 -7.38 -8.23
C LYS A 46 -1.77 -6.11 -8.32
N THR A 47 -2.23 -5.58 -7.19
CA THR A 47 -3.12 -4.42 -7.15
C THR A 47 -2.40 -3.16 -7.64
N ASN A 48 -2.85 -2.64 -8.77
CA ASN A 48 -2.46 -1.32 -9.26
C ASN A 48 -3.50 -0.28 -8.79
N VAL A 49 -3.09 0.63 -7.92
CA VAL A 49 -3.94 1.65 -7.31
C VAL A 49 -3.16 2.94 -7.10
N SER A 50 -3.75 4.08 -7.46
CA SER A 50 -3.18 5.41 -7.25
C SER A 50 -3.76 6.14 -6.04
N GLU A 51 -4.76 5.60 -5.37
CA GLU A 51 -5.32 6.21 -4.18
C GLU A 51 -4.37 6.06 -2.96
N PRO A 52 -3.87 7.16 -2.36
CA PRO A 52 -2.89 7.09 -1.27
C PRO A 52 -3.34 6.27 -0.05
N GLU A 53 -4.62 6.34 0.32
CA GLU A 53 -5.16 5.58 1.45
C GLU A 53 -5.13 4.07 1.18
N SER A 54 -5.61 3.64 0.01
CA SER A 54 -5.56 2.24 -0.41
C SER A 54 -4.11 1.74 -0.54
N ILE A 55 -3.20 2.54 -1.11
CA ILE A 55 -1.76 2.24 -1.17
C ILE A 55 -1.20 1.99 0.24
N GLY A 56 -1.49 2.89 1.18
CA GLY A 56 -1.04 2.78 2.56
C GLY A 56 -1.58 1.54 3.27
N ILE A 57 -2.88 1.24 3.11
CA ILE A 57 -3.49 0.06 3.73
C ILE A 57 -2.85 -1.22 3.18
N ILE A 58 -2.62 -1.31 1.87
CA ILE A 58 -1.90 -2.44 1.26
C ILE A 58 -0.53 -2.62 1.91
N GLY A 59 0.21 -1.52 2.12
CA GLY A 59 1.48 -1.53 2.85
C GLY A 59 1.38 -2.18 4.22
N CYS A 60 0.39 -1.76 5.01
CA CYS A 60 0.11 -2.27 6.36
C CYS A 60 -0.30 -3.75 6.38
N LEU A 61 -0.98 -4.24 5.34
CA LEU A 61 -1.41 -5.64 5.25
C LEU A 61 -0.28 -6.56 4.80
N LEU A 62 0.59 -6.12 3.89
CA LEU A 62 1.71 -6.91 3.39
C LEU A 62 2.81 -7.12 4.45
N LYS A 63 3.10 -6.11 5.27
CA LYS A 63 4.09 -6.17 6.37
C LYS A 63 5.46 -6.72 5.96
N ASP A 64 5.89 -6.45 4.73
CA ASP A 64 7.23 -6.80 4.26
C ASP A 64 8.13 -5.55 4.15
N ASN A 65 9.44 -5.78 4.11
CA ASN A 65 10.46 -4.73 4.19
C ASN A 65 11.14 -4.47 2.83
N ASN A 66 10.50 -4.86 1.72
CA ASN A 66 11.02 -4.52 0.40
C ASN A 66 10.81 -3.02 0.12
N TYR A 67 11.60 -2.45 -0.79
CA TYR A 67 11.58 -1.01 -1.03
C TYR A 67 10.21 -0.49 -1.47
N LEU A 68 9.50 -1.21 -2.35
CA LEU A 68 8.14 -0.82 -2.75
C LEU A 68 7.21 -0.68 -1.54
N ASN A 69 7.24 -1.64 -0.63
CA ASN A 69 6.37 -1.64 0.53
C ASN A 69 6.75 -0.58 1.55
N ILE A 70 8.04 -0.26 1.69
CA ILE A 70 8.47 0.89 2.50
C ILE A 70 7.87 2.19 1.95
N ILE A 71 7.86 2.39 0.62
CA ILE A 71 7.22 3.55 0.01
C ILE A 71 5.71 3.56 0.26
N ARG A 72 5.03 2.40 0.15
CA ARG A 72 3.59 2.28 0.48
C ARG A 72 3.31 2.69 1.93
N LEU A 73 4.12 2.20 2.87
CA LEU A 73 4.00 2.53 4.29
C LEU A 73 4.26 4.01 4.54
N ALA A 74 5.24 4.62 3.88
CA ALA A 74 5.53 6.05 4.00
C ALA A 74 4.35 6.91 3.52
N ILE A 75 3.69 6.54 2.42
CA ILE A 75 2.44 7.16 1.96
C ILE A 75 1.36 7.03 3.04
N GLY A 76 1.16 5.82 3.58
CA GLY A 76 0.19 5.54 4.65
C GLY A 76 0.44 6.37 5.92
N ALA A 77 1.70 6.54 6.32
CA ALA A 77 2.11 7.32 7.48
C ALA A 77 1.77 8.82 7.37
N LYS A 78 1.60 9.34 6.15
CA LYS A 78 1.18 10.73 5.90
C LYS A 78 -0.33 10.92 5.82
N ASN A 79 -1.12 9.86 5.97
CA ASN A 79 -2.58 9.97 5.89
C ASN A 79 -3.15 10.80 7.06
N ARG A 80 -3.84 11.89 6.74
CA ARG A 80 -4.40 12.82 7.74
C ARG A 80 -5.81 12.47 8.19
N SER A 81 -6.55 11.72 7.36
CA SER A 81 -7.96 11.39 7.59
C SER A 81 -8.11 10.09 8.40
N ASN A 82 -7.17 9.16 8.22
CA ASN A 82 -7.21 7.84 8.81
C ASN A 82 -6.07 7.65 9.81
N LYS A 83 -6.36 7.93 11.09
CA LYS A 83 -5.37 7.89 12.17
C LYS A 83 -4.81 6.48 12.38
N LYS A 84 -5.66 5.45 12.33
CA LYS A 84 -5.23 4.06 12.49
C LYS A 84 -4.23 3.68 11.39
N LEU A 85 -4.50 4.04 10.13
CA LEU A 85 -3.57 3.85 9.04
C LEU A 85 -2.23 4.55 9.31
N ALA A 86 -2.24 5.83 9.66
CA ALA A 86 -1.02 6.59 9.89
C ALA A 86 -0.16 5.99 11.01
N GLU A 87 -0.79 5.60 12.12
CA GLU A 87 -0.12 4.99 13.27
C GLU A 87 0.46 3.60 12.93
N VAL A 88 -0.35 2.72 12.33
CA VAL A 88 0.10 1.37 11.96
C VAL A 88 1.22 1.45 10.92
N ALA A 89 1.07 2.29 9.89
CA ALA A 89 2.09 2.44 8.86
C ALA A 89 3.41 2.96 9.44
N THR A 90 3.37 4.01 10.27
CA THR A 90 4.56 4.56 10.94
C THR A 90 5.28 3.52 11.81
N SER A 91 4.54 2.58 12.41
CA SER A 91 5.13 1.55 13.27
C SER A 91 5.84 0.42 12.52
N LEU A 92 5.64 0.32 11.20
CA LEU A 92 6.11 -0.80 10.37
C LEU A 92 7.40 -0.51 9.59
N PHE A 93 7.94 0.71 9.66
CA PHE A 93 9.24 1.04 9.08
C PHE A 93 10.00 2.05 9.95
N ASN A 94 11.28 2.23 9.68
CA ASN A 94 12.11 3.25 10.30
C ASN A 94 12.81 4.14 9.25
N SER A 95 13.46 5.21 9.71
CA SER A 95 14.14 6.17 8.85
C SER A 95 15.21 5.54 7.96
N GLU A 96 16.00 4.59 8.47
CA GLU A 96 17.04 3.90 7.68
C GLU A 96 16.44 3.10 6.52
N GLN A 97 15.31 2.43 6.76
CA GLN A 97 14.61 1.70 5.69
C GLN A 97 14.05 2.65 4.63
N LEU A 98 13.50 3.79 5.05
CA LEU A 98 12.98 4.81 4.13
C LEU A 98 14.11 5.42 3.29
N GLU A 99 15.23 5.80 3.90
CA GLU A 99 16.39 6.34 3.20
C GLU A 99 16.93 5.37 2.14
N LYS A 100 16.94 4.06 2.43
CA LYS A 100 17.34 3.03 1.45
C LYS A 100 16.33 2.90 0.30
N ALA A 101 15.03 2.93 0.60
CA ALA A 101 14.00 2.87 -0.42
C ALA A 101 14.01 4.12 -1.32
N ASP A 102 14.20 5.31 -0.73
CA ASP A 102 14.41 6.55 -1.48
C ASP A 102 15.65 6.45 -2.37
N SER A 103 16.77 5.97 -1.81
CA SER A 103 18.02 5.80 -2.57
C SER A 103 17.81 4.93 -3.81
N TYR A 104 17.12 3.80 -3.62
CA TYR A 104 16.81 2.87 -4.69
C TYR A 104 15.99 3.53 -5.80
N TYR A 105 14.85 4.14 -5.49
CA TYR A 105 13.91 4.64 -6.50
C TYR A 105 14.33 5.96 -7.17
N PHE A 106 15.20 6.76 -6.53
CA PHE A 106 15.58 8.08 -7.05
C PHE A 106 17.00 8.16 -7.59
N PHE A 107 17.86 7.18 -7.30
CA PHE A 107 19.26 7.22 -7.71
C PHE A 107 19.77 5.92 -8.32
N ASP A 108 19.33 4.76 -7.83
CA ASP A 108 19.94 3.48 -8.21
C ASP A 108 19.23 2.79 -9.39
N VAL A 109 17.91 2.95 -9.52
CA VAL A 109 17.11 2.27 -10.54
C VAL A 109 16.81 3.18 -11.74
N ASP A 110 16.97 2.64 -12.95
CA ASP A 110 16.51 3.32 -14.16
C ASP A 110 14.99 3.26 -14.25
N THR A 111 14.35 4.39 -14.59
CA THR A 111 12.88 4.50 -14.62
C THR A 111 12.22 3.50 -15.57
N ASP A 112 12.93 3.08 -16.62
CA ASP A 112 12.46 2.11 -17.62
C ASP A 112 12.40 0.68 -17.08
N GLU A 113 13.01 0.41 -15.92
CA GLU A 113 13.02 -0.91 -15.26
C GLU A 113 11.89 -1.08 -14.25
N LEU A 114 11.17 0.00 -13.90
CA LEU A 114 10.10 -0.04 -12.92
C LEU A 114 8.83 -0.72 -13.47
N SER A 115 8.24 -1.59 -12.66
CA SER A 115 6.91 -2.12 -12.94
C SER A 115 5.86 -1.00 -12.94
N GLU A 116 4.70 -1.26 -13.54
CA GLU A 116 3.58 -0.30 -13.55
C GLU A 116 3.15 0.08 -12.12
N ILE A 117 3.16 -0.87 -11.20
CA ILE A 117 2.80 -0.65 -9.80
C ILE A 117 3.84 0.24 -9.10
N GLU A 118 5.13 -0.02 -9.32
CA GLU A 118 6.20 0.82 -8.77
C GLU A 118 6.07 2.25 -9.28
N ASN A 119 5.88 2.44 -10.59
CA ASN A 119 5.69 3.75 -11.20
C ASN A 119 4.50 4.52 -10.61
N VAL A 120 3.37 3.85 -10.39
CA VAL A 120 2.20 4.49 -9.78
C VAL A 120 2.50 4.86 -8.32
N VAL A 121 3.05 3.94 -7.53
CA VAL A 121 3.31 4.17 -6.10
C VAL A 121 4.36 5.27 -5.90
N THR A 122 5.45 5.29 -6.66
CA THR A 122 6.48 6.32 -6.55
C THR A 122 5.94 7.70 -6.97
N ARG A 123 5.08 7.77 -7.99
CA ARG A 123 4.41 9.01 -8.39
C ARG A 123 3.56 9.60 -7.26
N GLU A 124 2.80 8.76 -6.56
CA GLU A 124 1.98 9.23 -5.43
C GLU A 124 2.81 9.57 -4.18
N TYR A 125 4.02 9.01 -4.06
CA TYR A 125 4.95 9.29 -2.98
C TYR A 125 5.62 10.67 -3.10
N ILE A 126 6.08 11.03 -4.31
CA ILE A 126 6.82 12.28 -4.59
C ILE A 126 6.19 13.51 -3.91
N PRO A 127 4.91 13.87 -4.12
CA PRO A 127 4.35 15.10 -3.56
C PRO A 127 4.22 15.13 -2.03
N LEU A 128 4.47 14.00 -1.35
CA LEU A 128 4.40 13.89 0.11
C LEU A 128 5.77 14.11 0.79
N TYR A 129 6.86 13.91 0.04
CA TYR A 129 8.23 13.89 0.58
C TYR A 129 9.23 14.76 -0.20
N LEU A 130 8.88 15.24 -1.40
CA LEU A 130 9.66 16.14 -2.25
C LEU A 130 8.84 17.37 -2.63
#